data_AF-A0AAD0W7V3-F1
#
_entry.id   AF-A0AAD0W7V3-F1
#
_cell.length_a   1.000
_cell.length_b   1.000
_cell.length_c   1.000
_cell.angle_alpha   90.00
_cell.angle_beta   90.00
_cell.angle_gamma   90.00
#
_symmetry.space_group_name_H-M   'P 1'
#
loop_
_entity.id
_entity.type
_entity.pdbx_description
1 polymer ?
#
loop_
_entity_poly.entity_id
_entity_poly.type
_entity_poly.pdbx_seq_one_letter_code
_entity_poly.pdbx_strand_id
1 'polypeptide(L)' 'MHMRQTRVVHDALGLAHGQHVLMPSGQAARVAEIKLHSIVFEYLGLRQRELVELSREQVRQGVRF' A
#
# COMPACT_ATOMS: atom_id res chain seq x y z
N MET A 1 17.52 15.93 22.46
CA MET A 1 16.71 15.77 21.24
C MET A 1 16.62 14.28 20.93
N HIS A 2 15.51 13.62 21.25
CA HIS A 2 15.29 12.22 20.90
C HIS A 2 14.67 12.18 19.51
N MET A 3 15.47 11.81 18.50
CA MET A 3 14.91 11.42 17.20
C MET A 3 14.08 10.16 17.43
N ARG A 4 12.75 10.30 17.39
CA ARG A 4 11.85 9.15 17.20
C ARG A 4 12.21 8.55 15.85
N GLN A 5 13.06 7.54 15.85
CA GLN A 5 13.13 6.59 14.75
C GLN A 5 11.76 5.95 14.66
N THR A 6 10.88 6.53 13.84
CA THR A 6 9.68 5.87 13.34
C THR A 6 10.20 4.74 12.48
N ARG A 7 10.52 3.60 13.10
CA ARG A 7 10.94 2.38 12.43
C ARG A 7 9.77 2.01 11.55
N VAL A 8 9.86 2.35 10.27
CA VAL A 8 8.88 1.97 9.26
C VAL A 8 8.84 0.46 9.33
N VAL A 9 7.78 -0.08 9.93
CA VAL A 9 7.58 -1.52 10.00
C VAL A 9 7.17 -1.91 8.60
N HIS A 10 8.17 -2.23 7.78
CA HIS A 10 7.94 -2.76 6.46
C HIS A 10 7.21 -4.08 6.62
N ASP A 11 6.14 -4.24 5.87
CA ASP A 11 5.51 -5.53 5.66
C ASP A 11 6.53 -6.52 5.08
N ALA A 12 6.26 -7.83 5.15
CA ALA A 12 7.10 -8.84 4.49
C ALA A 12 7.24 -8.61 2.96
N LEU A 13 6.36 -7.79 2.37
CA LEU A 13 6.41 -7.32 0.99
C LEU A 13 7.23 -6.04 0.80
N GLY A 14 7.82 -5.45 1.84
CA GLY A 14 8.52 -4.16 1.78
C GLY A 14 7.58 -2.94 1.80
N LEU A 15 6.27 -3.14 1.91
CA LEU A 15 5.27 -2.08 1.88
C LEU A 15 5.13 -1.38 3.25
N ALA A 16 4.86 -0.08 3.20
CA ALA A 16 4.60 0.76 4.37
C ALA A 16 3.31 1.55 4.21
N HIS A 17 2.63 1.83 5.33
CA HIS A 17 1.45 2.70 5.31
C HIS A 17 1.78 4.07 4.69
N GLY A 18 0.94 4.54 3.78
CA GLY A 18 1.12 5.80 3.04
C GLY A 18 2.07 5.70 1.85
N GLN A 19 2.70 4.55 1.60
CA GLN A 19 3.56 4.37 0.44
C GLN A 19 2.75 4.43 -0.86
N HIS A 20 3.26 5.17 -1.84
CA HIS A 20 2.70 5.20 -3.19
C HIS A 20 3.07 3.94 -3.96
N VAL A 21 2.10 3.39 -4.67
CA VAL A 21 2.25 2.19 -5.48
C VAL A 21 1.57 2.39 -6.82
N LEU A 22 2.01 1.62 -7.81
CA LEU A 22 1.36 1.49 -9.10
C LEU A 22 0.61 0.16 -9.13
N MET A 23 -0.69 0.23 -9.37
CA MET A 23 -1.57 -0.94 -9.46
C MET A 23 -1.42 -1.61 -10.84
N PRO A 24 -1.83 -2.88 -11.01
CA PRO A 24 -1.77 -3.58 -12.30
C PRO A 24 -2.50 -2.86 -13.44
N SER A 25 -3.54 -2.10 -13.10
CA SER A 25 -4.30 -1.26 -14.03
C SER A 25 -3.52 -0.06 -14.56
N GLY A 26 -2.30 0.19 -14.05
CA GLY A 26 -1.52 1.40 -14.32
C GLY A 26 -1.98 2.61 -13.50
N GLN A 27 -2.98 2.45 -12.62
CA GLN A 27 -3.47 3.52 -11.78
C GLN A 27 -2.60 3.68 -10.52
N ALA A 28 -2.32 4.92 -10.14
CA ALA A 28 -1.61 5.21 -8.90
C ALA A 28 -2.51 4.97 -7.69
N ALA A 29 -1.95 4.37 -6.66
CA ALA A 29 -2.62 4.17 -5.37
C ALA A 29 -1.64 4.43 -4.22
N ARG A 30 -2.16 4.44 -2.99
CA ARG A 30 -1.35 4.44 -1.78
C ARG A 30 -1.77 3.30 -0.85
N VAL A 31 -0.83 2.79 -0.06
CA VAL A 31 -1.13 1.83 1.01
C VAL A 31 -1.93 2.53 2.10
N ALA A 32 -3.19 2.16 2.26
CA ALA A 32 -4.08 2.72 3.27
C ALA A 32 -4.08 1.89 4.57
N GLU A 33 -3.94 0.57 4.47
CA GLU A 33 -3.89 -0.32 5.64
C GLU A 33 -3.14 -1.61 5.30
N ILE A 34 -2.36 -2.14 6.24
CA ILE A 34 -1.66 -3.42 6.10
C ILE A 34 -2.26 -4.38 7.13
N LYS A 35 -2.94 -5.42 6.65
CA LYS A 35 -3.55 -6.47 7.46
C LYS A 35 -2.70 -7.74 7.44
N LEU A 36 -3.07 -8.72 8.27
CA LEU A 36 -2.32 -9.98 8.38
C LEU A 36 -2.29 -10.76 7.05
N HIS A 37 -3.38 -10.79 6.28
CA HIS A 37 -3.49 -11.59 5.05
C HIS A 37 -3.71 -10.76 3.78
N SER A 38 -3.94 -9.46 3.93
CA SER A 38 -4.32 -8.56 2.84
C SER A 38 -3.78 -7.15 3.07
N ILE A 39 -3.83 -6.33 2.03
CA ILE A 39 -3.42 -4.94 2.04
C ILE A 39 -4.52 -4.11 1.37
N VAL A 40 -4.90 -3.02 2.02
CA VAL A 40 -5.88 -2.07 1.50
C VAL A 40 -5.12 -0.92 0.83
N PHE A 41 -5.52 -0.64 -0.40
CA PHE A 41 -4.99 0.47 -1.19
C PHE A 41 -6.08 1.49 -1.44
N GLU A 42 -5.69 2.76 -1.51
CA GLU A 42 -6.54 3.87 -1.89
C GLU A 42 -6.06 4.44 -3.22
N TYR A 43 -6.93 4.43 -4.22
CA TYR A 43 -6.62 4.99 -5.53
C TYR A 43 -6.46 6.52 -5.46
N LEU A 44 -5.46 7.03 -6.18
CA LEU A 44 -5.15 8.46 -6.25
C LEU A 44 -5.71 9.06 -7.54
N GLY A 45 -6.05 10.35 -7.50
CA GLY A 45 -6.52 11.12 -8.66
C GLY A 45 -7.98 10.89 -9.05
N LEU A 46 -8.73 10.10 -8.27
CA LEU A 46 -10.17 9.93 -8.45
C LEU A 46 -10.95 11.04 -7.74
N ARG A 47 -12.10 11.42 -8.32
CA ARG A 47 -13.04 12.40 -7.70
C ARG A 47 -13.67 11.86 -6.42
N GLN A 48 -13.78 10.55 -6.32
CA GLN A 48 -14.34 9.84 -5.18
C GLN A 48 -13.28 8.92 -4.57
N ARG A 49 -13.33 8.77 -3.25
CA ARG A 49 -12.43 7.87 -2.54
C ARG A 49 -12.79 6.43 -2.88
N GLU A 50 -11.86 5.72 -3.52
CA GLU A 50 -12.02 4.32 -3.88
C GLU A 50 -10.93 3.48 -3.24
N LEU A 51 -11.35 2.44 -2.54
CA LEU A 51 -10.49 1.52 -1.80
C LEU A 51 -10.56 0.13 -2.44
N VAL A 52 -9.43 -0.55 -2.50
CA VAL A 52 -9.35 -1.94 -2.95
C VAL A 52 -8.52 -2.74 -1.94
N GLU A 53 -9.03 -3.90 -1.56
CA GLU A 53 -8.31 -4.85 -0.71
C GLU A 53 -7.79 -5.99 -1.56
N LEU A 54 -6.48 -6.25 -1.50
CA LEU A 54 -5.83 -7.34 -2.22
C LEU A 54 -5.16 -8.29 -1.24
N SER A 55 -5.19 -9.59 -1.54
CA SER A 55 -4.39 -10.57 -0.82
C SER A 55 -2.90 -10.31 -1.06
N ARG A 56 -2.05 -10.75 -0.13
CA ARG A 56 -0.59 -10.63 -0.26
C ARG A 56 -0.05 -11.31 -1.53
N GLU A 57 -0.70 -12.37 -1.99
CA GLU A 57 -0.35 -13.05 -3.24
C GLU A 57 -0.65 -12.17 -4.46
N GLN A 58 -1.83 -11.56 -4.53
CA GLN A 58 -2.21 -10.64 -5.60
C GLN A 58 -1.28 -9.43 -5.66
N VAL A 59 -0.88 -8.90 -4.49
CA VAL A 59 0.08 -7.79 -4.40
C VAL A 59 1.42 -8.17 -5.01
N ARG A 60 1.96 -9.36 -4.71
CA ARG A 60 3.24 -9.84 -5.29
C ARG A 60 3.19 -9.97 -6.80
N GLN A 61 2.05 -10.39 -7.34
CA GLN A 61 1.91 -10.64 -8.78
C GLN A 61 1.83 -9.32 -9.57
N GLY A 62 1.16 -8.31 -9.01
CA GLY A 62 0.68 -7.20 -9.83
C GLY A 62 1.03 -5.78 -9.36
N VAL A 63 1.33 -5.56 -8.08
CA VAL A 63 1.58 -4.20 -7.57
C VAL A 63 3.07 -3.88 -7.69
N ARG A 64 3.40 -2.64 -8.05
CA ARG A 64 4.79 -2.12 -8.14
C ARG A 64 4.94 -0.93 -7.19
N PHE A 65 6.06 -0.80 -6.52
CA PHE A 65 6.25 0.17 -5.43
C PHE A 65 7.72 0.47 -5.16
#